data_AF-A0A7W9JA94-F1
#
_entry.id   AF-A0A7W9JA94-F1
#
_cell.length_a   1.000
_cell.length_b   1.000
_cell.length_c   1.000
_cell.angle_alpha   90.00
_cell.angle_beta   90.00
_cell.angle_gamma   90.00
#
_symmetry.space_group_name_H-M   'P 1'
#
loop_
_entity.id
_entity.type
_entity.pdbx_description
1 polymer ?
#
loop_
_entity_poly.entity_id
_entity_poly.type
_entity_poly.pdbx_seq_one_letter_code
_entity_poly.pdbx_strand_id
1 'polypeptide(L)'
;MSSAIGEPPSPTGVRTIDELSVRLRCLQSWSGVSYREIHRRVVRSRQERGIGELPAYNTVYRCLSPGRRRLDVELVVDIARALLPDESSAAEWRRRISSSPGSRPRLPSFG
;
A
#
# COMPACT_ATOMS: atom_id res chain seq x y z
N MET A 1 25.00 -14.30 -9.90
CA MET A 1 24.19 -13.08 -9.68
C MET A 1 23.31 -12.90 -10.92
N SER A 2 22.02 -12.58 -10.71
CA SER A 2 20.91 -12.50 -11.70
C SER A 2 20.36 -13.88 -12.14
N SER A 3 19.07 -14.23 -12.10
CA SER A 3 17.82 -13.52 -11.80
C SER A 3 16.84 -14.51 -11.16
N ALA A 4 16.40 -14.25 -9.94
CA ALA A 4 15.17 -14.81 -9.40
C ALA A 4 14.31 -13.64 -8.92
N ILE A 5 13.95 -12.74 -9.83
CA ILE A 5 12.89 -11.77 -9.54
C ILE A 5 11.59 -12.52 -9.77
N GLY A 6 11.28 -13.42 -8.83
CA GLY A 6 9.99 -14.10 -8.79
C GLY A 6 8.87 -13.06 -8.77
N GLU A 7 7.71 -13.46 -9.28
CA GLU A 7 6.47 -12.68 -9.34
C GLU A 7 6.33 -11.69 -8.16
N PRO A 8 5.97 -10.41 -8.40
CA PRO A 8 5.74 -9.48 -7.31
C PRO A 8 4.71 -10.08 -6.34
N PRO A 9 4.92 -9.96 -5.02
CA PRO A 9 3.98 -10.52 -4.05
C PRO A 9 2.60 -9.89 -4.24
N SER A 10 1.66 -10.71 -4.69
CA SER A 10 0.28 -10.33 -4.98
C SER A 10 -0.55 -10.42 -3.69
N PRO A 11 -1.57 -9.56 -3.52
CA PRO A 11 -2.42 -9.55 -2.32
C PRO A 11 -3.48 -10.65 -2.34
N THR A 12 -3.39 -11.58 -3.30
CA THR A 12 -4.30 -12.70 -3.44
C THR A 12 -4.20 -13.62 -2.21
N GLY A 13 -5.37 -13.97 -1.65
CA GLY A 13 -5.48 -14.85 -0.48
C GLY A 13 -5.49 -14.14 0.87
N VAL A 14 -5.19 -12.84 0.92
CA VAL A 14 -5.23 -12.02 2.15
C VAL A 14 -6.68 -11.88 2.62
N ARG A 15 -6.94 -12.26 3.88
CA ARG A 15 -8.27 -12.19 4.53
C ARG A 15 -8.31 -11.20 5.68
N THR A 16 -7.16 -10.78 6.20
CA THR A 16 -7.07 -9.86 7.34
C THR A 16 -6.20 -8.65 7.03
N ILE A 17 -6.43 -7.57 7.79
CA ILE A 17 -5.63 -6.34 7.68
C ILE A 17 -4.16 -6.58 8.06
N ASP A 18 -3.90 -7.48 9.01
CA ASP A 18 -2.54 -7.82 9.42
C ASP A 18 -1.79 -8.56 8.31
N GLU A 19 -2.44 -9.55 7.68
CA GLU A 19 -1.91 -10.23 6.49
C GLU A 19 -1.62 -9.25 5.33
N LEU A 20 -2.46 -8.22 5.17
CA LEU A 20 -2.25 -7.19 4.15
C LEU A 20 -0.98 -6.37 4.42
N SER A 21 -0.77 -5.94 5.66
CA SER A 21 0.45 -5.24 6.08
C SER A 21 1.70 -6.10 5.91
N VAL A 22 1.64 -7.38 6.26
CA VAL A 22 2.72 -8.34 6.04
C VAL A 22 3.04 -8.45 4.54
N ARG A 23 2.02 -8.58 3.69
CA ARG A 23 2.20 -8.70 2.25
C ARG A 23 2.78 -7.43 1.63
N LEU A 24 2.33 -6.26 2.09
CA LEU A 24 2.85 -4.96 1.65
C LEU A 24 4.33 -4.79 2.05
N ARG A 25 4.72 -5.28 3.23
CA ARG A 25 6.11 -5.29 3.67
C ARG A 25 6.98 -6.23 2.82
N CYS A 26 6.47 -7.40 2.45
CA CYS A 26 7.14 -8.28 1.49
C CYS A 26 7.31 -7.60 0.13
N LEU A 27 6.28 -6.89 -0.35
CA LEU A 27 6.35 -6.12 -1.59
C LEU A 27 7.40 -5.01 -1.53
N GLN A 28 7.43 -4.28 -0.42
CA GLN A 28 8.44 -3.26 -0.18
C GLN A 28 9.86 -3.86 -0.22
N SER A 29 10.07 -4.98 0.47
CA SER A 29 11.37 -5.67 0.50
C SER A 29 11.79 -6.18 -0.89
N TRP A 30 10.83 -6.73 -1.66
CA TRP A 30 11.07 -7.18 -3.03
C TRP A 30 11.42 -6.02 -3.98
N SER A 31 10.72 -4.88 -3.84
CA SER A 31 10.94 -3.71 -4.70
C SER A 31 12.28 -3.01 -4.46
N GLY A 32 12.90 -3.21 -3.29
CA GLY A 32 14.09 -2.47 -2.86
C GLY A 32 13.86 -0.98 -2.56
N VAL A 33 12.62 -0.48 -2.65
CA VAL A 33 12.30 0.95 -2.45
C VAL A 33 12.31 1.30 -0.96
N SER A 34 13.04 2.34 -0.58
CA SER A 34 13.10 2.81 0.81
C SER A 34 11.78 3.45 1.28
N TYR A 35 11.50 3.40 2.59
CA TYR A 35 10.32 4.05 3.18
C TYR A 35 10.16 5.53 2.81
N ARG A 36 11.27 6.27 2.74
CA ARG A 36 11.27 7.69 2.36
C ARG A 36 10.87 7.88 0.90
N GLU A 37 11.33 6.99 0.03
CA GLU A 37 11.00 7.04 -1.39
C GLU A 37 9.54 6.63 -1.63
N ILE A 38 9.03 5.63 -0.91
CA ILE A 38 7.59 5.29 -0.92
C ILE A 38 6.77 6.52 -0.55
N HIS A 39 7.10 7.18 0.57
CA HIS A 39 6.39 8.38 1.02
C HIS A 39 6.38 9.48 -0.04
N ARG A 40 7.55 9.77 -0.65
CA ARG A 40 7.65 10.77 -1.73
C ARG A 40 6.77 10.42 -2.92
N ARG A 41 6.79 9.17 -3.38
CA ARG A 41 5.97 8.69 -4.52
C ARG A 41 4.49 8.75 -4.22
N VAL A 42 4.07 8.36 -3.01
CA VAL A 42 2.66 8.45 -2.57
C VAL A 42 2.19 9.90 -2.54
N VAL A 43 2.98 10.80 -1.95
CA VAL A 43 2.66 12.24 -1.90
C VAL A 43 2.54 12.81 -3.31
N ARG A 44 3.52 12.53 -4.18
CA ARG A 44 3.49 12.97 -5.58
C ARG A 44 2.25 12.47 -6.32
N SER A 45 1.96 11.17 -6.22
CA SER A 45 0.78 10.57 -6.87
C SER A 45 -0.52 11.20 -6.39
N ARG A 46 -0.65 11.49 -5.09
CA ARG A 46 -1.83 12.18 -4.54
C ARG A 46 -1.94 13.62 -5.02
N GLN A 47 -0.82 14.34 -5.10
CA GLN A 47 -0.78 15.71 -5.64
C GLN A 47 -1.19 15.74 -7.11
N GLU A 48 -0.67 14.83 -7.94
CA GLU A 48 -1.02 14.69 -9.35
C GLU A 48 -2.51 14.38 -9.55
N ARG A 49 -3.11 13.63 -8.62
CA ARG A 49 -4.54 13.32 -8.59
C ARG A 49 -5.41 14.40 -7.94
N GLY A 50 -4.83 15.50 -7.47
CA GLY A 50 -5.55 16.59 -6.79
C GLY A 50 -6.10 16.23 -5.41
N ILE A 51 -5.57 15.18 -4.77
CA ILE A 51 -5.97 14.76 -3.41
C ILE A 51 -5.19 15.62 -2.40
N GLY A 52 -5.90 16.53 -1.72
CA GLY A 52 -5.31 17.40 -0.70
C GLY A 52 -4.85 16.68 0.58
N GLU A 53 -5.36 15.46 0.82
CA GLU A 53 -4.99 14.65 1.98
C GLU A 53 -3.69 13.88 1.72
N LEU A 54 -2.57 14.49 2.12
CA LEU A 54 -1.23 13.93 1.99
C LEU A 54 -0.84 13.17 3.27
N PRO A 55 -0.48 11.88 3.18
CA PRO A 55 -0.11 11.10 4.35
C PRO A 55 1.22 11.58 4.93
N ALA A 56 1.31 11.62 6.26
CA ALA A 56 2.58 11.79 6.95
C ALA A 56 3.49 10.55 6.76
N TYR A 57 4.81 10.75 6.80
CA TYR A 57 5.79 9.66 6.74
C TYR A 57 5.53 8.55 7.77
N ASN A 58 5.16 8.94 9.00
CA ASN A 58 4.84 8.00 10.07
C ASN A 58 3.62 7.14 9.71
N THR A 59 2.61 7.70 9.02
CA THR A 59 1.44 6.96 8.54
C THR A 59 1.83 5.89 7.52
N VAL A 60 2.71 6.23 6.56
CA VAL A 60 3.24 5.27 5.58
C VAL A 60 4.04 4.16 6.28
N TYR A 61 4.95 4.53 7.18
CA TYR A 61 5.73 3.58 7.97
C TYR A 61 4.84 2.63 8.79
N ARG A 62 3.78 3.18 9.40
CA ARG A 62 2.81 2.43 10.20
C ARG A 62 1.97 1.45 9.36
N CYS A 63 1.73 1.73 8.08
CA CYS A 63 1.00 0.81 7.19
C CYS A 63 1.85 -0.43 6.84
N LEU A 64 3.16 -0.26 6.76
CA LEU A 64 4.14 -1.32 6.49
C LEU A 64 4.55 -2.09 7.77
N SER A 65 4.08 -1.64 8.93
CA SER A 65 4.36 -2.27 10.22
C SER A 65 3.25 -3.27 10.61
N PRO A 66 3.59 -4.46 11.12
CA PRO A 66 2.60 -5.45 11.58
C PRO A 66 1.86 -4.99 12.85
N GLY A 67 0.74 -5.65 13.17
CA GLY A 67 0.00 -5.47 14.43
C GLY A 67 -1.12 -4.43 14.39
N ARG A 68 -1.63 -4.08 13.21
CA ARG A 68 -2.69 -3.08 13.06
C ARG A 68 -4.09 -3.71 13.09
N ARG A 69 -4.97 -3.14 13.91
CA ARG A 69 -6.42 -3.39 13.86
C ARG A 69 -7.16 -2.58 12.79
N ARG A 70 -6.56 -1.49 12.28
CA ARG A 70 -7.15 -0.59 11.27
C ARG A 70 -6.07 -0.07 10.33
N LEU A 71 -6.26 -0.24 9.02
CA LEU A 71 -5.50 0.40 7.94
C LEU A 71 -6.45 1.18 7.04
N ASP A 72 -5.96 2.29 6.49
CA ASP A 72 -6.61 2.98 5.38
C ASP A 72 -6.27 2.21 4.09
N VAL A 73 -7.31 1.64 3.48
CA VAL A 73 -7.22 0.87 2.24
C VAL A 73 -6.71 1.72 1.08
N GLU A 74 -7.14 2.97 0.95
CA GLU A 74 -6.71 3.82 -0.15
C GLU A 74 -5.22 4.14 -0.03
N LEU A 75 -4.73 4.33 1.21
CA LEU A 75 -3.30 4.47 1.45
C LEU A 75 -2.51 3.20 1.12
N VAL A 76 -3.05 2.01 1.39
CA VAL A 76 -2.41 0.74 0.97
C VAL A 76 -2.29 0.65 -0.55
N VAL A 77 -3.36 1.02 -1.27
CA VAL A 77 -3.35 1.03 -2.74
C VAL A 77 -2.33 2.04 -3.27
N ASP A 78 -2.23 3.22 -2.68
CA ASP A 78 -1.24 4.22 -3.08
C ASP A 78 0.20 3.75 -2.80
N ILE A 79 0.43 3.06 -1.67
CA ILE A 79 1.74 2.46 -1.37
C ILE A 79 2.06 1.33 -2.36
N ALA A 80 1.09 0.46 -2.68
CA ALA A 80 1.28 -0.59 -3.67
C ALA A 80 1.62 -0.01 -5.05
N ARG A 81 0.94 1.05 -5.48
CA ARG A 81 1.27 1.82 -6.70
C ARG A 81 2.68 2.40 -6.67
N ALA A 82 3.10 2.94 -5.54
CA ALA A 82 4.46 3.50 -5.40
C ALA A 82 5.58 2.44 -5.46
N LEU A 83 5.24 1.19 -5.11
CA LEU A 83 6.16 0.06 -5.03
C LEU A 83 6.21 -0.77 -6.31
N LEU A 84 5.14 -0.80 -7.09
CA LEU A 84 5.04 -1.59 -8.30
C LEU A 84 5.49 -0.76 -9.52
N PRO A 85 6.35 -1.32 -10.39
CA PRO A 85 6.77 -0.63 -11.61
C PRO A 85 5.68 -0.60 -12.70
N ASP A 86 4.61 -1.39 -12.53
CA ASP A 86 3.53 -1.60 -13.50
C ASP A 86 2.15 -1.33 -12.89
N GLU A 87 1.34 -0.54 -13.60
CA GLU A 87 -0.02 -0.14 -13.17
C GLU A 87 -0.98 -1.35 -13.15
N SER A 88 -0.75 -2.38 -13.98
CA SER A 88 -1.60 -3.58 -14.02
C SER A 88 -1.53 -4.38 -12.71
N SER A 89 -0.33 -4.47 -12.15
CA SER A 89 -0.10 -5.06 -10.83
C SER A 89 -0.77 -4.25 -9.72
N ALA A 90 -0.71 -2.92 -9.80
CA ALA A 90 -1.38 -2.04 -8.82
C ALA A 90 -2.91 -2.11 -8.91
N ALA A 91 -3.46 -2.32 -10.11
CA ALA A 91 -4.90 -2.54 -10.31
C ALA A 91 -5.37 -3.86 -9.67
N GLU A 92 -4.54 -4.91 -9.63
CA GLU A 92 -4.84 -6.13 -8.89
C GLU A 92 -4.99 -5.85 -7.39
N TRP A 93 -4.07 -5.08 -6.83
CA TRP A 93 -4.15 -4.64 -5.43
C TRP A 93 -5.43 -3.87 -5.13
N ARG A 94 -5.79 -2.92 -5.99
CA ARG A 94 -7.05 -2.19 -5.85
C ARG A 94 -8.26 -3.12 -5.89
N ARG A 95 -8.37 -3.98 -6.91
CA ARG A 95 -9.51 -4.90 -7.07
C ARG A 95 -9.68 -5.84 -5.87
N ARG A 96 -8.58 -6.40 -5.34
CA ARG A 96 -8.65 -7.34 -4.21
C ARG A 96 -9.04 -6.65 -2.91
N ILE A 97 -8.48 -5.48 -2.62
CA ILE A 97 -8.79 -4.78 -1.36
C ILE A 97 -10.21 -4.20 -1.40
N SER A 98 -10.67 -3.68 -2.54
CA SER A 98 -12.05 -3.19 -2.70
C SER A 98 -13.12 -4.29 -2.63
N SER A 99 -12.78 -5.53 -2.99
CA SER A 99 -13.70 -6.68 -2.93
C SER A 99 -13.81 -7.30 -1.53
N SER A 100 -12.98 -6.90 -0.57
CA SER A 100 -13.06 -7.41 0.80
C SER A 100 -14.26 -6.78 1.53
N PRO A 101 -15.27 -7.57 1.97
CA PRO A 101 -16.43 -7.05 2.69
C PRO A 101 -16.00 -6.65 4.12
N GLY A 102 -15.50 -5.43 4.26
CA GLY A 102 -15.04 -4.88 5.54
C GLY A 102 -14.56 -3.42 5.51
N SER A 103 -14.30 -2.86 4.32
CA SER A 103 -13.74 -1.53 4.17
C SER A 103 -14.79 -0.50 3.77
N ARG A 104 -15.57 -0.02 4.75
CA ARG A 104 -16.23 1.29 4.58
C ARG A 104 -15.14 2.37 4.61
N PRO A 105 -15.09 3.31 3.64
CA PRO A 105 -14.22 4.46 3.76
C PRO A 105 -14.59 5.21 5.05
N ARG A 106 -13.66 5.30 6.00
CA ARG A 106 -13.81 6.20 7.14
C ARG A 106 -13.33 7.58 6.69
N LEU A 107 -14.26 8.52 6.58
CA LEU A 107 -13.93 9.93 6.65
C LEU A 107 -13.20 10.20 7.98
N PRO A 108 -12.09 10.94 7.99
CA PRO A 108 -11.36 11.20 9.22
C PRO A 108 -12.19 12.06 10.19
N SER A 109 -12.34 11.57 11.43
CA SER A 109 -12.71 12.40 12.58
C SER A 109 -11.42 12.98 13.17
N PHE A 110 -11.36 14.31 13.19
CA PHE A 110 -10.25 15.09 13.72
C PHE A 110 -10.19 15.00 15.25
N GLY A 111 -8.97 14.96 15.80
CA GLY A 111 -8.65 15.11 17.21
C GLY A 111 -7.24 15.65 17.34
#